data_AF-A0A917RER3-F1
#
_entry.id   AF-A0A917RER3-F1
#
_cell.length_a   1.000
_cell.length_b   1.000
_cell.length_c   1.000
_cell.angle_alpha   90.00
_cell.angle_beta   90.00
_cell.angle_gamma   90.00
#
_symmetry.space_group_name_H-M   'P 1'
#
loop_
_entity.id
_entity.type
_entity.pdbx_description
1 polymer ?
#
loop_
_entity_poly.entity_id
_entity_poly.type
_entity_poly.pdbx_seq_one_letter_code
_entity_poly.pdbx_strand_id
1 'polypeptide(L)'
;MAADPAVRSGNVSEQSPTAQDGREASQTDEDGRAAFRAAEEPRDVPVDGLGELGDVDAQEVLRWPGVWRVHITTRADEIRADAGRCLAVRPGDPGLRVLHAAVESHLAAASRYAHERQGWRRWLTGQAIEAAWSNLYGATILLYGLLPGGELNARAPEVLATGQAYLPADDARLVTLAARIAAGDIGERDRSLLQAVLRAAYGTASIESGRVRSFRNLLLGGAATLTLIVAGLVTIGAIWPTALPMCGNGTLLASLGPMSTQMCPTGEGRPSHGDVPLVALIGMLGAALATATSLSTRSELSTRYSLAVAQNLLKAPAGVATAIIGLLILNSGFVPGFGGLSSQTSILVWAMVFGYGQQVVTRFVDQRADTLLNAASPNAVGSPPKR
;
A
#
# COMPACT_ATOMS: atom_id res chain seq x y z
N MET A 1 -53.93 -48.51 -10.98
CA MET A 1 -55.34 -48.54 -10.54
C MET A 1 -55.35 -49.13 -9.14
N ALA A 2 -56.18 -48.60 -8.23
CA ALA A 2 -55.94 -48.57 -6.77
C ALA A 2 -54.73 -47.69 -6.37
N ALA A 3 -54.64 -47.00 -5.23
CA ALA A 3 -55.53 -46.53 -4.14
C ALA A 3 -54.78 -46.65 -2.80
N ASP A 4 -54.92 -45.61 -1.98
CA ASP A 4 -54.50 -45.43 -0.57
C ASP A 4 -55.22 -46.46 0.37
N PRO A 5 -54.94 -46.64 1.70
CA PRO A 5 -54.38 -45.64 2.63
C PRO A 5 -53.58 -46.11 3.91
N ALA A 6 -53.19 -45.13 4.74
CA ALA A 6 -53.35 -45.06 6.22
C ALA A 6 -52.34 -45.68 7.27
N VAL A 7 -51.75 -44.76 8.07
CA VAL A 7 -51.91 -44.61 9.57
C VAL A 7 -50.95 -45.27 10.61
N ARG A 8 -50.63 -44.46 11.65
CA ARG A 8 -50.04 -44.70 13.02
C ARG A 8 -48.54 -45.07 13.12
N SER A 9 -47.67 -44.36 13.87
CA SER A 9 -47.63 -43.88 15.28
C SER A 9 -46.99 -44.87 16.27
N GLY A 10 -45.93 -44.43 16.96
CA GLY A 10 -45.32 -45.14 18.10
C GLY A 10 -44.29 -44.27 18.82
N ASN A 11 -44.49 -44.03 20.12
CA ASN A 11 -43.72 -43.10 20.97
C ASN A 11 -43.36 -43.83 22.29
N VAL A 12 -42.08 -43.91 22.67
CA VAL A 12 -41.51 -44.31 24.00
C VAL A 12 -40.05 -43.80 23.97
N SER A 13 -39.54 -42.88 24.80
CA SER A 13 -39.49 -42.68 26.26
C SER A 13 -38.36 -43.43 27.00
N GLU A 14 -37.44 -42.61 27.56
CA GLU A 14 -36.67 -42.78 28.81
C GLU A 14 -35.83 -44.05 29.09
N GLN A 15 -34.55 -43.85 29.47
CA GLN A 15 -34.06 -44.20 30.81
C GLN A 15 -32.62 -43.71 31.12
N SER A 16 -32.48 -43.01 32.24
CA SER A 16 -31.34 -43.05 33.17
C SER A 16 -31.92 -43.48 34.54
N PRO A 17 -31.17 -44.08 35.49
CA PRO A 17 -30.41 -43.28 36.46
C PRO A 17 -29.24 -44.01 37.19
N THR A 18 -28.76 -43.40 38.29
CA THR A 18 -27.95 -43.94 39.43
C THR A 18 -26.48 -44.34 39.14
N ALA A 19 -25.42 -43.90 39.85
CA ALA A 19 -25.16 -43.26 41.16
C ALA A 19 -24.94 -44.19 42.39
N GLN A 20 -23.67 -44.34 42.79
CA GLN A 20 -23.07 -44.48 44.15
C GLN A 20 -21.55 -44.71 43.93
N ASP A 21 -20.57 -44.12 44.61
CA ASP A 21 -20.27 -43.73 46.02
C ASP A 21 -19.08 -44.57 46.52
N GLY A 22 -18.16 -43.93 47.26
CA GLY A 22 -16.81 -44.43 47.51
C GLY A 22 -15.90 -43.39 48.18
N ARG A 23 -16.26 -42.97 49.40
CA ARG A 23 -15.35 -42.33 50.39
C ARG A 23 -14.25 -43.32 50.81
N GLU A 24 -13.13 -43.01 51.46
CA GLU A 24 -12.57 -41.85 52.20
C GLU A 24 -11.04 -41.80 51.87
N ALA A 25 -10.13 -40.93 52.33
CA ALA A 25 -10.02 -39.88 53.36
C ALA A 25 -9.15 -38.73 52.76
N SER A 26 -9.06 -37.46 53.22
CA SER A 26 -9.07 -36.81 54.55
C SER A 26 -7.71 -36.70 55.27
N GLN A 27 -6.86 -35.77 54.82
CA GLN A 27 -5.84 -35.02 55.60
C GLN A 27 -5.37 -33.83 54.71
N THR A 28 -5.58 -32.54 54.99
CA THR A 28 -5.14 -31.65 56.11
C THR A 28 -3.63 -31.51 56.26
N ASP A 29 -3.07 -30.54 55.54
CA ASP A 29 -2.16 -29.45 55.99
C ASP A 29 -1.68 -28.71 54.72
N GLU A 30 -1.91 -27.41 54.58
CA GLU A 30 -1.11 -26.29 55.12
C GLU A 30 0.34 -26.21 54.60
N ASP A 31 0.67 -24.99 54.15
CA ASP A 31 1.97 -24.44 53.73
C ASP A 31 2.77 -25.13 52.60
N GLY A 32 2.49 -24.69 51.37
CA GLY A 32 3.07 -25.18 50.12
C GLY A 32 4.13 -24.28 49.46
N ARG A 33 4.95 -23.54 50.21
CA ARG A 33 6.15 -22.87 49.65
C ARG A 33 7.27 -23.88 49.32
N ALA A 34 7.05 -24.72 48.32
CA ALA A 34 8.04 -25.69 47.84
C ALA A 34 9.00 -25.06 46.82
N ALA A 35 10.29 -25.11 47.13
CA ALA A 35 11.37 -24.59 46.30
C ALA A 35 11.40 -25.18 44.89
N PHE A 36 11.69 -24.33 43.90
CA PHE A 36 12.02 -24.74 42.54
C PHE A 36 13.34 -25.51 42.57
N ARG A 37 13.26 -26.85 42.66
CA ARG A 37 14.43 -27.73 42.73
C ARG A 37 15.12 -27.73 41.36
N ALA A 38 16.43 -27.43 41.34
CA ALA A 38 17.21 -27.36 40.12
C ALA A 38 17.09 -28.66 39.31
N ALA A 39 16.66 -28.54 38.06
CA ALA A 39 16.71 -29.63 37.10
C ALA A 39 18.10 -29.69 36.46
N GLU A 40 18.58 -30.92 36.23
CA GLU A 40 19.95 -31.21 35.80
C GLU A 40 20.31 -30.57 34.44
N GLU A 41 21.55 -30.08 34.35
CA GLU A 41 22.10 -29.43 33.17
C GLU A 41 22.36 -30.46 32.06
N PRO A 42 21.79 -30.32 30.85
CA PRO A 42 22.00 -31.28 29.78
C PRO A 42 23.41 -31.14 29.21
N ARG A 43 24.18 -32.23 29.28
CA ARG A 43 25.55 -32.32 28.77
C ARG A 43 25.65 -31.90 27.31
N ASP A 44 26.70 -31.13 26.99
CA ASP A 44 27.04 -30.72 25.64
C ASP A 44 27.09 -31.90 24.65
N VAL A 45 26.37 -31.75 23.54
CA VAL A 45 26.52 -32.59 22.35
C VAL A 45 27.49 -31.86 21.40
N PRO A 46 28.62 -32.46 20.99
CA PRO A 46 29.55 -31.80 20.08
C PRO A 46 28.89 -31.56 18.70
N VAL A 47 28.73 -30.29 18.32
CA VAL A 47 28.22 -29.90 16.99
C VAL A 47 29.37 -29.73 16.00
N ASP A 48 30.20 -30.77 15.86
CA ASP A 48 31.20 -30.85 14.80
C ASP A 48 30.53 -31.32 13.51
N GLY A 49 30.16 -30.36 12.64
CA GLY A 49 29.52 -30.69 11.36
C GLY A 49 28.84 -29.56 10.58
N LEU A 50 28.76 -28.33 11.12
CA LEU A 50 28.23 -27.17 10.39
C LEU A 50 29.34 -26.43 9.62
N GLY A 51 29.93 -27.13 8.64
CA GLY A 51 30.82 -26.51 7.66
C GLY A 51 30.03 -25.66 6.65
N GLU A 52 30.36 -24.38 6.56
CA GLU A 52 30.01 -23.47 5.45
C GLU A 52 28.51 -23.35 5.06
N LEU A 53 27.63 -23.14 6.04
CA LEU A 53 26.48 -22.27 5.77
C LEU A 53 26.98 -20.82 5.88
N GLY A 54 27.24 -20.22 4.71
CA GLY A 54 27.97 -18.96 4.59
C GLY A 54 27.39 -17.82 5.44
N ASP A 55 28.29 -17.01 5.96
CA ASP A 55 28.03 -15.77 6.68
C ASP A 55 27.32 -14.76 5.76
N VAL A 56 25.99 -14.84 5.69
CA VAL A 56 25.15 -13.86 5.00
C VAL A 56 25.07 -12.62 5.89
N ASP A 57 26.11 -11.80 5.75
CA ASP A 57 26.41 -10.55 6.42
C ASP A 57 25.17 -9.84 7.01
N ALA A 58 24.92 -10.08 8.30
CA ALA A 58 23.79 -9.50 9.02
C ALA A 58 23.83 -7.97 9.06
N GLN A 59 24.97 -7.33 8.72
CA GLN A 59 25.11 -5.89 8.60
C GLN A 59 24.65 -5.34 7.23
N GLU A 60 24.54 -6.15 6.16
CA GLU A 60 23.96 -5.70 4.88
C GLU A 60 22.43 -5.50 4.98
N VAL A 61 21.73 -6.36 5.74
CA VAL A 61 20.26 -6.35 5.86
C VAL A 61 19.72 -4.99 6.35
N LEU A 62 20.49 -4.27 7.17
CA LEU A 62 20.11 -2.98 7.76
C LEU A 62 20.29 -1.76 6.83
N ARG A 63 20.88 -1.91 5.64
CA ARG A 63 21.22 -0.75 4.77
C ARG A 63 20.13 -0.32 3.77
N TRP A 64 18.98 -0.98 3.72
CA TRP A 64 18.03 -0.87 2.60
C TRP A 64 16.62 -0.44 3.03
N PRO A 65 16.30 0.87 3.04
CA PRO A 65 15.10 1.44 3.69
C PRO A 65 13.81 1.28 2.86
N GLY A 66 13.46 0.06 2.47
CA GLY A 66 12.22 -0.22 1.73
C GLY A 66 11.51 -1.46 2.27
N VAL A 67 10.30 -1.30 2.80
CA VAL A 67 9.45 -2.41 3.29
C VAL A 67 9.28 -3.51 2.23
N TRP A 68 9.16 -3.12 0.95
CA TRP A 68 9.09 -4.07 -0.16
C TRP A 68 10.38 -4.86 -0.36
N ARG A 69 11.56 -4.31 -0.05
CA ARG A 69 12.85 -5.01 -0.18
C ARG A 69 12.93 -6.12 0.85
N VAL A 70 12.66 -5.79 2.11
CA VAL A 70 12.60 -6.75 3.23
C VAL A 70 11.63 -7.89 2.92
N HIS A 71 10.43 -7.57 2.42
CA HIS A 71 9.46 -8.60 2.04
C HIS A 71 9.97 -9.50 0.89
N ILE A 72 10.57 -8.92 -0.17
CA ILE A 72 11.14 -9.72 -1.27
C ILE A 72 12.26 -10.63 -0.75
N THR A 73 13.17 -10.14 0.09
CA THR A 73 14.29 -10.94 0.60
C THR A 73 13.81 -12.07 1.50
N THR A 74 12.99 -11.77 2.52
CA THR A 74 12.45 -12.78 3.43
C THR A 74 11.66 -13.85 2.67
N ARG A 75 10.76 -13.47 1.75
CA ARG A 75 9.99 -14.45 0.96
C ARG A 75 10.87 -15.21 -0.04
N ALA A 76 11.95 -14.63 -0.55
CA ALA A 76 12.90 -15.34 -1.40
C ALA A 76 13.65 -16.43 -0.61
N ASP A 77 14.05 -16.14 0.64
CA ASP A 77 14.77 -17.07 1.49
C ASP A 77 13.86 -18.21 2.00
N GLU A 78 12.59 -17.94 2.28
CA GLU A 78 11.56 -18.98 2.52
C GLU A 78 11.44 -19.95 1.32
N ILE A 79 11.29 -19.42 0.10
CA ILE A 79 11.15 -20.23 -1.12
C ILE A 79 12.44 -21.04 -1.40
N ARG A 80 13.61 -20.46 -1.14
CA ARG A 80 14.91 -21.14 -1.22
C ARG A 80 15.00 -22.31 -0.25
N ALA A 81 14.63 -22.11 1.02
CA ALA A 81 14.64 -23.16 2.03
C ALA A 81 13.66 -24.29 1.67
N ASP A 82 12.46 -23.96 1.19
CA ASP A 82 11.49 -24.95 0.70
C ASP A 82 12.00 -25.73 -0.52
N ALA A 83 12.57 -25.04 -1.52
CA ALA A 83 13.12 -25.67 -2.72
C ALA A 83 14.31 -26.59 -2.40
N GLY A 84 15.24 -26.12 -1.56
CA GLY A 84 16.39 -26.89 -1.09
C GLY A 84 15.98 -28.14 -0.32
N ARG A 85 15.00 -28.04 0.59
CA ARG A 85 14.41 -29.21 1.28
C ARG A 85 13.85 -30.22 0.28
N CYS A 86 13.08 -29.77 -0.72
CA CYS A 86 12.49 -30.65 -1.73
C CYS A 86 13.54 -31.41 -2.54
N LEU A 87 14.67 -30.78 -2.84
CA LEU A 87 15.81 -31.40 -3.53
C LEU A 87 16.59 -32.35 -2.63
N ALA A 88 16.85 -31.98 -1.37
CA ALA A 88 17.57 -32.82 -0.41
C ALA A 88 16.86 -34.15 -0.13
N VAL A 89 15.53 -34.17 -0.13
CA VAL A 89 14.71 -35.40 0.04
C VAL A 89 14.71 -36.28 -1.23
N ARG A 90 14.96 -35.71 -2.43
CA ARG A 90 14.96 -36.43 -3.72
C ARG A 90 16.16 -36.04 -4.61
N PRO A 91 17.40 -36.29 -4.18
CA PRO A 91 18.60 -35.77 -4.87
C PRO A 91 18.88 -36.45 -6.23
N GLY A 92 18.31 -37.63 -6.47
CA GLY A 92 18.51 -38.42 -7.68
C GLY A 92 17.64 -38.04 -8.88
N ASP A 93 16.67 -37.13 -8.73
CA ASP A 93 15.77 -36.74 -9.82
C ASP A 93 16.39 -35.60 -10.67
N PRO A 94 16.75 -35.87 -11.95
CA PRO A 94 17.36 -34.85 -12.81
C PRO A 94 16.38 -33.74 -13.21
N GLY A 95 15.07 -34.03 -13.31
CA GLY A 95 14.05 -33.03 -13.61
C GLY A 95 13.86 -32.07 -12.43
N LEU A 96 13.88 -32.61 -11.21
CA LEU A 96 13.80 -31.82 -9.99
C LEU A 96 15.02 -30.91 -9.82
N ARG A 97 16.23 -31.38 -10.15
CA ARG A 97 17.45 -30.55 -10.20
C ARG A 97 17.34 -29.38 -11.18
N VAL A 98 16.79 -29.59 -12.37
CA VAL A 98 16.57 -28.51 -13.36
C VAL A 98 15.55 -27.50 -12.85
N LEU A 99 14.45 -27.96 -12.25
CA LEU A 99 13.42 -27.08 -11.70
C LEU A 99 13.93 -26.27 -10.49
N HIS A 100 14.76 -26.88 -9.63
CA HIS A 100 15.45 -26.19 -8.53
C HIS A 100 16.40 -25.10 -9.05
N ALA A 101 17.20 -25.40 -10.07
CA ALA A 101 18.08 -24.40 -10.69
C ALA A 101 17.29 -23.23 -11.31
N ALA A 102 16.12 -23.49 -11.90
CA ALA A 102 15.23 -22.46 -12.39
C ALA A 102 14.67 -21.57 -11.25
N VAL A 103 14.24 -22.17 -10.13
CA VAL A 103 13.83 -21.44 -8.91
C VAL A 103 14.96 -20.54 -8.42
N GLU A 104 16.17 -21.07 -8.22
CA GLU A 104 17.32 -20.27 -7.77
C GLU A 104 17.66 -19.14 -8.74
N SER A 105 17.58 -19.36 -10.05
CA SER A 105 17.84 -18.29 -11.03
C SER A 105 16.86 -17.10 -10.88
N HIS A 106 15.59 -17.39 -10.60
CA HIS A 106 14.58 -16.37 -10.33
C HIS A 106 14.82 -15.70 -8.98
N LEU A 107 15.09 -16.46 -7.91
CA LEU A 107 15.36 -15.89 -6.58
C LEU A 107 16.61 -15.00 -6.58
N ALA A 108 17.70 -15.42 -7.23
CA ALA A 108 18.90 -14.61 -7.40
C ALA A 108 18.62 -13.32 -8.18
N ALA A 109 17.80 -13.36 -9.23
CA ALA A 109 17.37 -12.17 -9.94
C ALA A 109 16.51 -11.25 -9.05
N ALA A 110 15.57 -11.80 -8.29
CA ALA A 110 14.71 -11.05 -7.37
C ALA A 110 15.53 -10.33 -6.28
N SER A 111 16.41 -11.07 -5.60
CA SER A 111 17.31 -10.53 -4.58
C SER A 111 18.26 -9.49 -5.16
N ARG A 112 18.81 -9.67 -6.37
CA ARG A 112 19.64 -8.64 -7.02
C ARG A 112 18.88 -7.32 -7.21
N TYR A 113 17.65 -7.36 -7.70
CA TYR A 113 16.82 -6.15 -7.84
C TYR A 113 16.39 -5.52 -6.50
N ALA A 114 16.25 -6.35 -5.45
CA ALA A 114 15.98 -5.89 -4.09
C ALA A 114 17.19 -5.21 -3.44
N HIS A 115 18.42 -5.64 -3.74
CA HIS A 115 19.63 -5.04 -3.18
C HIS A 115 20.17 -3.86 -4.01
N GLU A 116 20.17 -3.91 -5.35
CA GLU A 116 20.77 -2.88 -6.21
C GLU A 116 20.38 -1.42 -5.83
N ARG A 117 21.37 -0.52 -5.73
CA ARG A 117 21.13 0.93 -5.64
C ARG A 117 20.55 1.43 -6.96
N GLN A 118 19.29 1.86 -6.95
CA GLN A 118 18.61 2.33 -8.15
C GLN A 118 18.89 3.81 -8.38
N GLY A 119 19.52 4.15 -9.51
CA GLY A 119 19.62 5.54 -9.96
C GLY A 119 18.25 6.16 -10.25
N TRP A 120 18.16 7.49 -10.17
CA TRP A 120 16.89 8.24 -10.22
C TRP A 120 15.98 7.85 -11.40
N ARG A 121 16.53 7.59 -12.60
CA ARG A 121 15.77 7.11 -13.76
C ARG A 121 15.13 5.73 -13.53
N ARG A 122 15.87 4.77 -12.95
CA ARG A 122 15.36 3.42 -12.64
C ARG A 122 14.31 3.45 -11.52
N TRP A 123 14.43 4.39 -10.58
CA TRP A 123 13.44 4.62 -9.53
C TRP A 123 12.13 5.23 -10.10
N LEU A 124 12.24 6.24 -10.98
CA LEU A 124 11.11 6.86 -11.68
C LEU A 124 10.38 5.87 -12.58
N THR A 125 11.10 5.00 -13.29
CA THR A 125 10.44 3.88 -13.98
C THR A 125 9.86 2.90 -12.98
N GLY A 126 10.60 2.51 -11.93
CA GLY A 126 10.19 1.46 -11.00
C GLY A 126 10.37 0.05 -11.56
N GLN A 127 11.12 -0.10 -12.66
CA GLN A 127 11.35 -1.38 -13.34
C GLN A 127 11.93 -2.46 -12.42
N ALA A 128 12.82 -2.10 -11.49
CA ALA A 128 13.44 -3.06 -10.59
C ALA A 128 12.50 -3.52 -9.45
N ILE A 129 11.45 -2.74 -9.10
CA ILE A 129 10.38 -3.25 -8.21
C ILE A 129 9.60 -4.33 -8.96
N GLU A 130 9.13 -4.04 -10.18
CA GLU A 130 8.41 -5.02 -11.01
C GLU A 130 9.27 -6.26 -11.31
N ALA A 131 10.56 -6.09 -11.60
CA ALA A 131 11.47 -7.19 -11.87
C ALA A 131 11.75 -8.04 -10.62
N ALA A 132 11.78 -7.45 -9.42
CA ALA A 132 11.88 -8.22 -8.18
C ALA A 132 10.62 -9.07 -7.94
N TRP A 133 9.43 -8.46 -8.02
CA TRP A 133 8.16 -9.16 -7.80
C TRP A 133 7.86 -10.21 -8.87
N SER A 134 8.08 -9.92 -10.16
CA SER A 134 7.85 -10.90 -11.25
C SER A 134 8.76 -12.13 -11.13
N ASN A 135 10.01 -11.96 -10.72
CA ASN A 135 10.90 -13.08 -10.45
C ASN A 135 10.49 -13.86 -9.19
N LEU A 136 10.07 -13.18 -8.11
CA LEU A 136 9.56 -13.84 -6.91
C LEU A 136 8.28 -14.66 -7.20
N TYR A 137 7.34 -14.12 -7.97
CA TYR A 137 6.16 -14.83 -8.42
C TYR A 137 6.52 -16.03 -9.32
N GLY A 138 7.50 -15.87 -10.23
CA GLY A 138 8.04 -16.96 -11.04
C GLY A 138 8.59 -18.11 -10.19
N ALA A 139 9.47 -17.80 -9.24
CA ALA A 139 9.99 -18.76 -8.27
C ALA A 139 8.87 -19.44 -7.45
N THR A 140 7.88 -18.68 -7.00
CA THR A 140 6.72 -19.20 -6.24
C THR A 140 5.93 -20.21 -7.07
N ILE A 141 5.62 -19.92 -8.34
CA ILE A 141 4.90 -20.84 -9.22
C ILE A 141 5.72 -22.13 -9.44
N LEU A 142 7.03 -22.00 -9.66
CA LEU A 142 7.91 -23.14 -9.88
C LEU A 142 8.08 -24.02 -8.62
N LEU A 143 8.05 -23.42 -7.41
CA LEU A 143 8.10 -24.15 -6.14
C LEU A 143 7.00 -25.20 -6.02
N TYR A 144 5.77 -24.90 -6.45
CA TYR A 144 4.66 -25.88 -6.43
C TYR A 144 4.87 -27.08 -7.39
N GLY A 145 5.85 -27.01 -8.30
CA GLY A 145 6.32 -28.16 -9.06
C GLY A 145 7.35 -29.02 -8.31
N LEU A 146 8.09 -28.43 -7.37
CA LEU A 146 9.04 -29.12 -6.50
C LEU A 146 8.35 -29.82 -5.32
N LEU A 147 7.26 -29.27 -4.78
CA LEU A 147 6.62 -29.78 -3.57
C LEU A 147 6.21 -31.27 -3.67
N PRO A 148 6.48 -32.10 -2.62
CA PRO A 148 5.97 -33.46 -2.52
C PRO A 148 4.44 -33.50 -2.55
N GLY A 149 3.84 -34.57 -3.08
CA GLY A 149 2.38 -34.71 -3.18
C GLY A 149 1.62 -34.47 -1.87
N GLY A 150 2.18 -34.92 -0.74
CA GLY A 150 1.59 -34.71 0.59
C GLY A 150 1.60 -33.24 1.08
N GLU A 151 2.56 -32.42 0.65
CA GLU A 151 2.60 -30.99 1.00
C GLU A 151 1.61 -30.15 0.15
N LEU A 152 1.22 -30.64 -1.04
CA LEU A 152 0.30 -29.93 -1.93
C LEU A 152 -1.08 -29.70 -1.30
N ASN A 153 -1.64 -30.70 -0.62
CA ASN A 153 -2.94 -30.58 0.04
C ASN A 153 -2.90 -29.54 1.18
N ALA A 154 -1.81 -29.54 1.96
CA ALA A 154 -1.61 -28.58 3.05
C ALA A 154 -1.47 -27.13 2.56
N ARG A 155 -0.86 -26.89 1.39
CA ARG A 155 -0.70 -25.55 0.81
C ARG A 155 -1.79 -25.14 -0.19
N ALA A 156 -2.67 -26.05 -0.62
CA ALA A 156 -3.76 -25.70 -1.53
C ALA A 156 -4.67 -24.55 -1.03
N PRO A 157 -4.98 -24.42 0.28
CA PRO A 157 -5.69 -23.25 0.80
C PRO A 157 -4.95 -21.90 0.62
N GLU A 158 -3.61 -21.87 0.69
CA GLU A 158 -2.79 -20.68 0.41
C GLU A 158 -2.98 -20.23 -1.06
N VAL A 159 -2.99 -21.19 -1.98
CA VAL A 159 -3.22 -20.95 -3.41
C VAL A 159 -4.66 -20.49 -3.68
N LEU A 160 -5.65 -21.09 -3.03
CA LEU A 160 -7.05 -20.69 -3.15
C LEU A 160 -7.26 -19.25 -2.66
N ALA A 161 -6.74 -18.90 -1.47
CA ALA A 161 -6.83 -17.55 -0.92
C ALA A 161 -6.10 -16.52 -1.82
N THR A 162 -4.91 -16.86 -2.31
CA THR A 162 -4.17 -16.03 -3.27
C THR A 162 -4.96 -15.81 -4.56
N GLY A 163 -5.60 -16.86 -5.07
CA GLY A 163 -6.45 -16.78 -6.26
C GLY A 163 -7.68 -15.91 -6.05
N GLN A 164 -8.41 -16.12 -4.94
CA GLN A 164 -9.60 -15.34 -4.58
C GLN A 164 -9.31 -13.85 -4.39
N ALA A 165 -8.08 -13.47 -4.03
CA ALA A 165 -7.67 -12.08 -3.86
C ALA A 165 -7.46 -11.31 -5.17
N TYR A 166 -7.24 -12.00 -6.31
CA TYR A 166 -6.89 -11.37 -7.61
C TYR A 166 -7.71 -11.87 -8.81
N LEU A 167 -8.56 -12.88 -8.65
CA LEU A 167 -9.36 -13.46 -9.75
C LEU A 167 -10.86 -13.33 -9.45
N PRO A 168 -11.71 -13.21 -10.50
CA PRO A 168 -13.16 -13.26 -10.35
C PRO A 168 -13.64 -14.56 -9.68
N ALA A 169 -14.71 -14.47 -8.89
CA ALA A 169 -15.25 -15.62 -8.15
C ALA A 169 -15.81 -16.74 -9.06
N ASP A 170 -16.10 -16.43 -10.32
CA ASP A 170 -16.55 -17.34 -11.38
C ASP A 170 -15.41 -17.95 -12.21
N ASP A 171 -14.14 -17.67 -11.89
CA ASP A 171 -13.00 -18.30 -12.57
C ASP A 171 -13.05 -19.83 -12.41
N ALA A 172 -13.20 -20.54 -13.53
CA ALA A 172 -13.34 -21.99 -13.55
C ALA A 172 -12.21 -22.74 -12.82
N ARG A 173 -11.00 -22.16 -12.75
CA ARG A 173 -9.85 -22.74 -12.03
C ARG A 173 -10.01 -22.60 -10.52
N LEU A 174 -10.56 -21.47 -10.04
CA LEU A 174 -10.87 -21.29 -8.62
C LEU A 174 -11.99 -22.22 -8.17
N VAL A 175 -13.07 -22.31 -8.95
CA VAL A 175 -14.19 -23.22 -8.66
C VAL A 175 -13.71 -24.67 -8.61
N THR A 176 -12.88 -25.08 -9.57
CA THR A 176 -12.27 -26.42 -9.58
C THR A 176 -11.36 -26.63 -8.36
N LEU A 177 -10.45 -25.69 -8.06
CA LEU A 177 -9.53 -25.82 -6.93
C LEU A 177 -10.29 -25.89 -5.59
N ALA A 178 -11.31 -25.06 -5.40
CA ALA A 178 -12.15 -25.10 -4.20
C ALA A 178 -12.87 -26.45 -4.03
N ALA A 179 -13.38 -27.03 -5.12
CA ALA A 179 -14.01 -28.35 -5.10
C ALA A 179 -13.01 -29.48 -4.75
N ARG A 180 -11.78 -29.43 -5.30
CA ARG A 180 -10.70 -30.41 -4.98
C ARG A 180 -10.24 -30.29 -3.53
N ILE A 181 -10.13 -29.06 -3.00
CA ILE A 181 -9.81 -28.82 -1.58
C ILE A 181 -10.93 -29.35 -0.67
N ALA A 182 -12.20 -29.11 -1.02
CA ALA A 182 -13.35 -29.62 -0.25
C ALA A 182 -13.46 -31.16 -0.27
N ALA A 183 -13.03 -31.81 -1.36
CA ALA A 183 -12.91 -33.26 -1.45
C ALA A 183 -11.70 -33.83 -0.69
N GLY A 184 -10.74 -32.98 -0.30
CA GLY A 184 -9.52 -33.37 0.41
C GLY A 184 -8.51 -34.16 -0.41
N ASP A 185 -8.66 -34.22 -1.73
CA ASP A 185 -7.97 -35.16 -2.63
C ASP A 185 -6.96 -34.50 -3.59
N ILE A 186 -6.47 -33.30 -3.21
CA ILE A 186 -5.36 -32.61 -3.87
C ILE A 186 -4.13 -33.52 -3.88
N GLY A 187 -3.64 -33.85 -5.08
CA GLY A 187 -2.46 -34.69 -5.26
C GLY A 187 -1.54 -34.22 -6.38
N GLU A 188 -0.63 -35.09 -6.80
CA GLU A 188 0.40 -34.78 -7.80
C GLU A 188 -0.15 -34.32 -9.15
N ARG A 189 -1.36 -34.79 -9.51
CA ARG A 189 -2.07 -34.42 -10.74
C ARG A 189 -2.57 -32.97 -10.72
N ASP A 190 -2.82 -32.42 -9.54
CA ASP A 190 -3.32 -31.06 -9.33
C ASP A 190 -2.21 -29.99 -9.32
N ARG A 191 -0.92 -30.38 -9.39
CA ARG A 191 0.21 -29.43 -9.48
C ARG A 191 -0.01 -28.40 -10.61
N SER A 192 -0.50 -28.85 -11.76
CA SER A 192 -0.78 -27.98 -12.91
C SER A 192 -1.94 -27.01 -12.65
N LEU A 193 -2.97 -27.42 -11.90
CA LEU A 193 -4.09 -26.58 -11.47
C LEU A 193 -3.62 -25.50 -10.47
N LEU A 194 -2.88 -25.90 -9.44
CA LEU A 194 -2.28 -24.99 -8.45
C LEU A 194 -1.40 -23.92 -9.15
N GLN A 195 -0.51 -24.36 -10.05
CA GLN A 195 0.32 -23.45 -10.86
C GLN A 195 -0.49 -22.59 -11.83
N ALA A 196 -1.59 -23.08 -12.39
CA ALA A 196 -2.44 -22.31 -13.28
C ALA A 196 -3.21 -21.19 -12.54
N VAL A 197 -3.68 -21.46 -11.31
CA VAL A 197 -4.28 -20.45 -10.43
C VAL A 197 -3.26 -19.39 -10.04
N LEU A 198 -2.07 -19.77 -9.55
CA LEU A 198 -1.01 -18.81 -9.18
C LEU A 198 -0.55 -17.97 -10.36
N ARG A 199 -0.34 -18.58 -11.54
CA ARG A 199 0.07 -17.87 -12.76
C ARG A 199 -0.96 -16.85 -13.22
N ALA A 200 -2.24 -17.13 -13.03
CA ALA A 200 -3.31 -16.17 -13.30
C ALA A 200 -3.37 -15.05 -12.26
N ALA A 201 -3.39 -15.40 -10.98
CA ALA A 201 -3.47 -14.44 -9.88
C ALA A 201 -2.30 -13.43 -9.93
N TYR A 202 -1.06 -13.91 -10.05
CA TYR A 202 0.11 -13.05 -10.19
C TYR A 202 0.18 -12.32 -11.54
N GLY A 203 -0.41 -12.89 -12.59
CA GLY A 203 -0.64 -12.22 -13.87
C GLY A 203 -1.48 -10.94 -13.69
N THR A 204 -2.67 -11.08 -13.08
CA THR A 204 -3.55 -9.94 -12.77
C THR A 204 -2.85 -8.93 -11.85
N ALA A 205 -2.25 -9.39 -10.76
CA ALA A 205 -1.54 -8.53 -9.79
C ALA A 205 -0.42 -7.69 -10.45
N SER A 206 0.27 -8.23 -11.47
CA SER A 206 1.30 -7.51 -12.23
C SER A 206 0.73 -6.41 -13.13
N ILE A 207 -0.43 -6.66 -13.76
CA ILE A 207 -1.13 -5.68 -14.61
C ILE A 207 -1.66 -4.51 -13.76
N GLU A 208 -2.22 -4.81 -12.60
CA GLU A 208 -2.74 -3.82 -11.65
C GLU A 208 -1.62 -2.95 -11.07
N SER A 209 -0.50 -3.58 -10.66
CA SER A 209 0.73 -2.89 -10.27
C SER A 209 1.26 -1.96 -11.38
N GLY A 210 1.19 -2.40 -12.64
CA GLY A 210 1.53 -1.59 -13.82
C GLY A 210 0.65 -0.35 -14.00
N ARG A 211 -0.66 -0.44 -13.76
CA ARG A 211 -1.60 0.71 -13.79
C ARG A 211 -1.26 1.73 -12.71
N VAL A 212 -0.99 1.26 -11.49
CA VAL A 212 -0.57 2.10 -10.35
C VAL A 212 0.71 2.89 -10.67
N ARG A 213 1.70 2.24 -11.31
CA ARG A 213 2.93 2.89 -11.78
C ARG A 213 2.67 3.95 -12.85
N SER A 214 1.85 3.65 -13.87
CA SER A 214 1.51 4.61 -14.92
C SER A 214 0.88 5.88 -14.32
N PHE A 215 -0.07 5.69 -13.40
CA PHE A 215 -0.72 6.78 -12.68
C PHE A 215 0.24 7.55 -11.75
N ARG A 216 1.15 6.88 -11.01
CA ARG A 216 2.21 7.55 -10.24
C ARG A 216 3.06 8.46 -11.12
N ASN A 217 3.46 7.98 -12.30
CA ASN A 217 4.31 8.75 -13.21
C ASN A 217 3.54 9.90 -13.87
N LEU A 218 2.23 9.73 -14.13
CA LEU A 218 1.33 10.82 -14.54
C LEU A 218 1.20 11.89 -13.44
N LEU A 219 1.05 11.50 -12.17
CA LEU A 219 1.03 12.44 -11.03
C LEU A 219 2.34 13.20 -10.89
N LEU A 220 3.49 12.51 -10.93
CA LEU A 220 4.80 13.16 -10.84
C LEU A 220 5.05 14.09 -12.03
N GLY A 221 4.64 13.71 -13.23
CA GLY A 221 4.66 14.57 -14.42
C GLY A 221 3.79 15.81 -14.23
N GLY A 222 2.54 15.66 -13.83
CA GLY A 222 1.62 16.77 -13.56
C GLY A 222 2.10 17.70 -12.45
N ALA A 223 2.65 17.15 -11.36
CA ALA A 223 3.25 17.93 -10.29
C ALA A 223 4.48 18.72 -10.75
N ALA A 224 5.36 18.11 -11.56
CA ALA A 224 6.50 18.81 -12.16
C ALA A 224 6.05 19.92 -13.12
N THR A 225 5.10 19.65 -14.02
CA THR A 225 4.54 20.65 -14.95
C THR A 225 3.88 21.80 -14.21
N LEU A 226 3.05 21.52 -13.20
CA LEU A 226 2.40 22.56 -12.39
C LEU A 226 3.42 23.37 -11.59
N THR A 227 4.46 22.72 -11.03
CA THR A 227 5.56 23.41 -10.36
C THR A 227 6.32 24.32 -11.31
N LEU A 228 6.58 23.90 -12.55
CA LEU A 228 7.23 24.74 -13.57
C LEU A 228 6.38 25.94 -13.97
N ILE A 229 5.06 25.76 -14.15
CA ILE A 229 4.12 26.86 -14.44
C ILE A 229 4.10 27.86 -13.27
N VAL A 230 3.96 27.37 -12.04
CA VAL A 230 3.95 28.18 -10.82
C VAL A 230 5.27 28.91 -10.61
N ALA A 231 6.42 28.24 -10.77
CA ALA A 231 7.73 28.85 -10.69
C ALA A 231 7.91 29.93 -11.77
N GLY A 232 7.40 29.69 -12.98
CA GLY A 232 7.34 30.69 -14.05
C GLY A 232 6.53 31.93 -13.67
N LEU A 233 5.33 31.75 -13.12
CA LEU A 233 4.48 32.85 -12.65
C LEU A 233 5.13 33.65 -11.50
N VAL A 234 5.73 32.95 -10.53
CA VAL A 234 6.46 33.59 -9.42
C VAL A 234 7.67 34.37 -9.94
N THR A 235 8.44 33.79 -10.87
CA THR A 235 9.61 34.45 -11.49
C THR A 235 9.19 35.67 -12.31
N ILE A 236 8.12 35.55 -13.11
CA ILE A 236 7.54 36.67 -13.88
C ILE A 236 7.09 37.80 -12.94
N GLY A 237 6.37 37.48 -11.87
CA GLY A 237 5.94 38.48 -10.88
C GLY A 237 7.10 39.12 -10.12
N ALA A 238 8.17 38.37 -9.83
CA ALA A 238 9.37 38.88 -9.17
C ALA A 238 10.26 39.72 -10.12
N ILE A 239 10.21 39.53 -11.43
CA ILE A 239 10.99 40.34 -12.40
C ILE A 239 10.17 41.54 -12.88
N TRP A 240 8.87 41.36 -13.14
CA TRP A 240 7.94 42.36 -13.67
C TRP A 240 6.69 42.49 -12.76
N PRO A 241 6.77 43.27 -11.66
CA PRO A 241 5.65 43.44 -10.71
C PRO A 241 4.37 43.98 -11.35
N THR A 242 4.48 44.72 -12.46
CA THR A 242 3.36 45.29 -13.21
C THR A 242 2.66 44.30 -14.13
N ALA A 243 3.26 43.14 -14.44
CA ALA A 243 2.66 42.11 -15.28
C ALA A 243 1.61 41.25 -14.53
N LEU A 244 1.74 41.16 -13.21
CA LEU A 244 0.85 40.40 -12.32
C LEU A 244 0.48 41.25 -11.09
N PRO A 245 -0.33 42.32 -11.25
CA PRO A 245 -0.71 43.19 -10.15
C PRO A 245 -1.61 42.45 -9.14
N MET A 246 -1.02 42.03 -8.02
CA MET A 246 -1.72 41.42 -6.87
C MET A 246 -2.26 42.45 -5.86
N CYS A 247 -2.03 43.74 -6.11
CA CYS A 247 -2.55 44.83 -5.29
C CYS A 247 -4.06 45.01 -5.51
N GLY A 248 -4.80 45.36 -4.45
CA GLY A 248 -6.24 45.60 -4.52
C GLY A 248 -6.59 46.74 -5.48
N ASN A 249 -7.58 46.52 -6.34
CA ASN A 249 -7.98 47.47 -7.38
C ASN A 249 -8.38 48.84 -6.80
N GLY A 250 -7.57 49.86 -7.07
CA GLY A 250 -7.79 51.23 -6.59
C GLY A 250 -9.13 51.85 -6.98
N THR A 251 -9.75 51.40 -8.09
CA THR A 251 -11.09 51.89 -8.49
C THR A 251 -12.21 51.35 -7.60
N LEU A 252 -12.06 50.11 -7.09
CA LEU A 252 -12.99 49.53 -6.11
C LEU A 252 -12.78 50.18 -4.74
N LEU A 253 -11.52 50.37 -4.35
CA LEU A 253 -11.19 51.06 -3.09
C LEU A 253 -11.71 52.51 -3.07
N ALA A 254 -11.56 53.26 -4.17
CA ALA A 254 -12.06 54.63 -4.28
C ALA A 254 -13.58 54.75 -4.11
N SER A 255 -14.35 53.68 -4.40
CA SER A 255 -15.79 53.64 -4.14
C SER A 255 -16.15 53.52 -2.64
N LEU A 256 -15.19 53.15 -1.80
CA LEU A 256 -15.32 53.01 -0.34
C LEU A 256 -14.89 54.28 0.43
N GLY A 257 -14.20 55.22 -0.22
CA GLY A 257 -13.92 56.56 0.33
C GLY A 257 -12.65 57.23 -0.19
N PRO A 258 -12.51 58.57 -0.07
CA PRO A 258 -11.43 59.34 -0.68
C PRO A 258 -10.03 59.17 -0.03
N MET A 259 -9.89 58.36 1.02
CA MET A 259 -8.62 58.09 1.71
C MET A 259 -8.13 56.64 1.54
N SER A 260 -8.71 55.88 0.60
CA SER A 260 -8.35 54.47 0.40
C SER A 260 -7.05 54.32 -0.42
N THR A 261 -5.90 54.21 0.26
CA THR A 261 -4.62 53.88 -0.37
C THR A 261 -4.67 52.48 -0.98
N GLN A 262 -4.10 52.31 -2.19
CA GLN A 262 -3.93 50.98 -2.79
C GLN A 262 -3.01 50.11 -1.92
N MET A 263 -3.50 48.91 -1.57
CA MET A 263 -2.78 47.94 -0.73
C MET A 263 -2.23 46.79 -1.58
N CYS A 264 -0.97 46.42 -1.36
CA CYS A 264 -0.27 45.30 -1.99
C CYS A 264 0.13 44.24 -0.94
N PRO A 265 0.40 42.98 -1.33
CA PRO A 265 0.84 41.93 -0.40
C PRO A 265 2.07 42.29 0.45
N THR A 266 3.00 43.09 -0.06
CA THR A 266 4.21 43.52 0.68
C THR A 266 4.08 44.85 1.43
N GLY A 267 2.96 45.58 1.28
CA GLY A 267 2.73 46.85 1.99
C GLY A 267 1.92 47.86 1.17
N GLU A 268 2.07 49.15 1.48
CA GLU A 268 1.31 50.23 0.85
C GLU A 268 1.87 50.64 -0.53
N GLY A 269 0.97 50.95 -1.46
CA GLY A 269 1.30 51.69 -2.69
C GLY A 269 1.51 50.83 -3.93
N ARG A 270 2.75 50.82 -4.44
CA ARG A 270 3.08 50.34 -5.80
C ARG A 270 3.45 48.85 -5.83
N PRO A 271 3.14 48.11 -6.92
CA PRO A 271 3.54 46.71 -7.08
C PRO A 271 5.04 46.50 -6.84
N SER A 272 5.35 45.45 -6.10
CA SER A 272 6.69 45.12 -5.61
C SER A 272 7.12 43.73 -6.07
N HIS A 273 8.42 43.56 -6.27
CA HIS A 273 9.04 42.27 -6.64
C HIS A 273 8.79 41.15 -5.62
N GLY A 274 8.43 41.50 -4.37
CA GLY A 274 8.08 40.54 -3.33
C GLY A 274 6.60 40.09 -3.30
N ASP A 275 5.69 40.73 -4.04
CA ASP A 275 4.25 40.51 -3.89
C ASP A 275 3.82 39.08 -4.27
N VAL A 276 4.22 38.61 -5.46
CA VAL A 276 3.88 37.26 -5.94
C VAL A 276 4.64 36.17 -5.15
N PRO A 277 5.96 36.29 -4.85
CA PRO A 277 6.65 35.35 -3.97
C PRO A 277 6.04 35.23 -2.56
N LEU A 278 5.61 36.33 -1.95
CA LEU A 278 4.98 36.32 -0.63
C LEU A 278 3.62 35.63 -0.65
N VAL A 279 2.76 35.96 -1.62
CA VAL A 279 1.48 35.26 -1.87
C VAL A 279 1.71 33.77 -2.07
N ALA A 280 2.73 33.39 -2.85
CA ALA A 280 3.06 31.98 -3.09
C ALA A 280 3.47 31.26 -1.80
N LEU A 281 4.31 31.87 -0.96
CA LEU A 281 4.69 31.30 0.33
C LEU A 281 3.48 31.08 1.24
N ILE A 282 2.57 32.06 1.35
CA ILE A 282 1.37 31.93 2.20
C ILE A 282 0.37 30.92 1.63
N GLY A 283 0.21 30.85 0.30
CA GLY A 283 -0.58 29.81 -0.36
C GLY A 283 -0.02 28.40 -0.11
N MET A 284 1.31 28.26 -0.08
CA MET A 284 1.99 27.01 0.28
C MET A 284 1.79 26.63 1.76
N LEU A 285 1.70 27.60 2.68
CA LEU A 285 1.33 27.33 4.08
C LEU A 285 -0.11 26.80 4.19
N GLY A 286 -1.05 27.40 3.46
CA GLY A 286 -2.42 26.87 3.34
C GLY A 286 -2.45 25.44 2.79
N ALA A 287 -1.60 25.15 1.81
CA ALA A 287 -1.42 23.80 1.25
C ALA A 287 -0.88 22.79 2.27
N ALA A 288 0.10 23.19 3.07
CA ALA A 288 0.69 22.35 4.10
C ALA A 288 -0.34 21.98 5.17
N LEU A 289 -1.17 22.93 5.61
CA LEU A 289 -2.28 22.70 6.55
C LEU A 289 -3.35 21.75 5.96
N ALA A 290 -3.73 21.96 4.69
CA ALA A 290 -4.64 21.08 3.96
C ALA A 290 -4.08 19.65 3.78
N THR A 291 -2.75 19.50 3.71
CA THR A 291 -2.08 18.21 3.59
C THR A 291 -1.94 17.52 4.94
N ALA A 292 -1.58 18.25 6.01
CA ALA A 292 -1.46 17.72 7.36
C ALA A 292 -2.81 17.18 7.88
N THR A 293 -3.89 17.93 7.68
CA THR A 293 -5.27 17.48 8.00
C THR A 293 -5.69 16.26 7.17
N SER A 294 -5.35 16.21 5.88
CA SER A 294 -5.64 15.05 5.03
C SER A 294 -4.81 13.80 5.37
N LEU A 295 -3.66 13.95 6.03
CA LEU A 295 -2.80 12.85 6.46
C LEU A 295 -3.19 12.32 7.84
N SER A 296 -3.62 13.19 8.76
CA SER A 296 -4.02 12.78 10.12
C SER A 296 -5.21 11.81 10.14
N THR A 297 -6.01 11.77 9.07
CA THR A 297 -7.16 10.86 8.92
C THR A 297 -6.85 9.55 8.17
N ARG A 298 -5.60 9.33 7.71
CA ARG A 298 -5.22 8.11 6.97
C ARG A 298 -4.46 7.14 7.88
N SER A 299 -5.10 6.04 8.24
CA SER A 299 -4.54 5.01 9.14
C SER A 299 -3.50 4.09 8.49
N GLU A 300 -3.44 4.03 7.16
CA GLU A 300 -2.60 3.07 6.42
C GLU A 300 -1.81 3.76 5.30
N LEU A 301 -0.48 3.68 5.36
CA LEU A 301 0.48 4.21 4.37
C LEU A 301 1.33 3.09 3.73
N SER A 302 0.92 1.83 3.88
CA SER A 302 1.69 0.60 3.63
C SER A 302 1.82 0.19 2.15
N THR A 303 1.54 1.09 1.19
CA THR A 303 1.46 0.71 -0.23
C THR A 303 2.85 0.51 -0.85
N ARG A 304 3.05 -0.65 -1.52
CA ARG A 304 4.26 -1.07 -2.28
C ARG A 304 4.86 0.03 -3.17
N TYR A 305 4.01 0.92 -3.66
CA TYR A 305 4.35 2.16 -4.35
C TYR A 305 3.84 3.32 -3.48
N SER A 306 4.70 4.28 -3.13
CA SER A 306 4.35 5.38 -2.22
C SER A 306 3.56 6.51 -2.91
N LEU A 307 2.38 6.20 -3.47
CA LEU A 307 1.55 7.19 -4.18
C LEU A 307 1.10 8.35 -3.30
N ALA A 308 0.94 8.14 -1.99
CA ALA A 308 0.70 9.22 -1.04
C ALA A 308 1.76 10.33 -1.13
N VAL A 309 3.04 9.98 -1.38
CA VAL A 309 4.11 10.98 -1.55
C VAL A 309 3.91 11.76 -2.85
N ALA A 310 3.55 11.10 -3.95
CA ALA A 310 3.31 11.76 -5.23
C ALA A 310 2.04 12.65 -5.21
N GLN A 311 0.98 12.23 -4.52
CA GLN A 311 -0.23 13.03 -4.26
C GLN A 311 0.11 14.28 -3.45
N ASN A 312 0.83 14.12 -2.34
CA ASN A 312 1.20 15.24 -1.47
C ASN A 312 2.13 16.25 -2.18
N LEU A 313 3.03 15.77 -3.04
CA LEU A 313 3.93 16.63 -3.81
C LEU A 313 3.18 17.52 -4.82
N LEU A 314 2.00 17.09 -5.30
CA LEU A 314 1.12 17.90 -6.17
C LEU A 314 0.40 19.02 -5.39
N LYS A 315 0.16 18.85 -4.08
CA LYS A 315 -0.61 19.80 -3.25
C LYS A 315 0.15 21.10 -2.95
N ALA A 316 1.47 21.06 -2.82
CA ALA A 316 2.27 22.28 -2.66
C ALA A 316 2.11 23.26 -3.84
N PRO A 317 2.41 22.89 -5.11
CA PRO A 317 2.25 23.80 -6.25
C PRO A 317 0.76 24.09 -6.56
N ALA A 318 -0.17 23.17 -6.31
CA ALA A 318 -1.60 23.44 -6.48
C ALA A 318 -2.14 24.49 -5.49
N GLY A 319 -1.68 24.51 -4.24
CA GLY A 319 -2.01 25.56 -3.27
C GLY A 319 -1.45 26.93 -3.64
N VAL A 320 -0.22 26.97 -4.18
CA VAL A 320 0.35 28.21 -4.72
C VAL A 320 -0.47 28.71 -5.91
N ALA A 321 -0.79 27.83 -6.87
CA ALA A 321 -1.58 28.17 -8.05
C ALA A 321 -2.97 28.71 -7.67
N THR A 322 -3.66 28.05 -6.74
CA THR A 322 -5.00 28.47 -6.27
C THR A 322 -4.95 29.79 -5.49
N ALA A 323 -3.91 30.03 -4.68
CA ALA A 323 -3.72 31.34 -4.03
C ALA A 323 -3.52 32.49 -5.03
N ILE A 324 -2.67 32.29 -6.03
CA ILE A 324 -2.42 33.25 -7.11
C ILE A 324 -3.69 33.51 -7.92
N ILE A 325 -4.36 32.46 -8.39
CA ILE A 325 -5.58 32.57 -9.22
C ILE A 325 -6.73 33.19 -8.41
N GLY A 326 -6.91 32.78 -7.15
CA GLY A 326 -7.96 33.30 -6.28
C GLY A 326 -7.83 34.80 -6.03
N LEU A 327 -6.62 35.30 -5.75
CA LEU A 327 -6.38 36.73 -5.60
C LEU A 327 -6.57 37.51 -6.90
N LEU A 328 -6.17 36.97 -8.06
CA LEU A 328 -6.45 37.60 -9.36
C LEU A 328 -7.96 37.69 -9.63
N ILE A 329 -8.74 36.65 -9.28
CA ILE A 329 -10.20 36.67 -9.38
C ILE A 329 -10.80 37.74 -8.45
N LEU A 330 -10.37 37.82 -7.18
CA LEU A 330 -10.84 38.88 -6.27
C LEU A 330 -10.47 40.28 -6.78
N ASN A 331 -9.28 40.46 -7.36
CA ASN A 331 -8.82 41.75 -7.87
C ASN A 331 -9.59 42.20 -9.14
N SER A 332 -10.12 41.26 -9.92
CA SER A 332 -10.87 41.55 -11.14
C SER A 332 -12.17 42.35 -10.93
N GLY A 333 -12.66 42.46 -9.69
CA GLY A 333 -13.94 43.09 -9.38
C GLY A 333 -15.17 42.27 -9.79
N PHE A 334 -14.99 41.02 -10.24
CA PHE A 334 -16.06 40.11 -10.65
C PHE A 334 -17.08 39.80 -9.53
N VAL A 335 -16.71 40.01 -8.26
CA VAL A 335 -17.61 39.88 -7.10
C VAL A 335 -17.93 41.27 -6.54
N PRO A 336 -19.12 41.84 -6.83
CA PRO A 336 -19.52 43.14 -6.30
C PRO A 336 -19.57 43.16 -4.77
N GLY A 337 -19.10 44.25 -4.16
CA GLY A 337 -19.14 44.45 -2.70
C GLY A 337 -18.02 43.77 -1.90
N PHE A 338 -17.05 43.12 -2.55
CA PHE A 338 -15.99 42.39 -1.85
C PHE A 338 -14.84 43.30 -1.36
N GLY A 339 -14.99 43.90 -0.17
CA GLY A 339 -13.97 44.75 0.46
C GLY A 339 -12.74 44.01 1.01
N GLY A 340 -12.57 42.71 0.75
CA GLY A 340 -11.58 41.84 1.39
C GLY A 340 -10.10 42.08 1.02
N LEU A 341 -9.81 43.01 0.12
CA LEU A 341 -8.45 43.40 -0.31
C LEU A 341 -8.00 44.76 0.28
N SER A 342 -8.72 45.29 1.27
CA SER A 342 -8.49 46.61 1.87
C SER A 342 -7.29 46.69 2.83
N SER A 343 -6.71 45.56 3.23
CA SER A 343 -5.56 45.49 4.13
C SER A 343 -4.55 44.43 3.67
N GLN A 344 -3.26 44.68 3.89
CA GLN A 344 -2.20 43.69 3.65
C GLN A 344 -2.53 42.35 4.33
N THR A 345 -2.96 42.37 5.59
CA THR A 345 -3.33 41.17 6.36
C THR A 345 -4.48 40.41 5.71
N SER A 346 -5.50 41.11 5.18
CA SER A 346 -6.65 40.44 4.56
C SER A 346 -6.27 39.79 3.22
N ILE A 347 -5.39 40.42 2.44
CA ILE A 347 -4.82 39.81 1.21
C ILE A 347 -4.07 38.51 1.54
N LEU A 348 -3.22 38.50 2.58
CA LEU A 348 -2.47 37.31 2.98
C LEU A 348 -3.37 36.21 3.57
N VAL A 349 -4.42 36.58 4.33
CA VAL A 349 -5.43 35.62 4.81
C VAL A 349 -6.17 34.98 3.62
N TRP A 350 -6.58 35.76 2.60
CA TRP A 350 -7.19 35.20 1.39
C TRP A 350 -6.23 34.28 0.62
N ALA A 351 -4.94 34.62 0.51
CA ALA A 351 -3.93 33.74 -0.08
C ALA A 351 -3.86 32.38 0.65
N MET A 352 -3.89 32.38 1.99
CA MET A 352 -3.91 31.15 2.79
C MET A 352 -5.21 30.36 2.59
N VAL A 353 -6.36 31.02 2.61
CA VAL A 353 -7.69 30.40 2.42
C VAL A 353 -7.79 29.72 1.05
N PHE A 354 -7.35 30.39 -0.02
CA PHE A 354 -7.32 29.79 -1.35
C PHE A 354 -6.30 28.64 -1.46
N GLY A 355 -5.12 28.79 -0.83
CA GLY A 355 -4.11 27.73 -0.78
C GLY A 355 -4.55 26.47 -0.02
N TYR A 356 -5.43 26.63 0.98
CA TYR A 356 -6.13 25.53 1.65
C TYR A 356 -7.28 24.97 0.77
N GLY A 357 -8.04 25.87 0.14
CA GLY A 357 -9.21 25.57 -0.71
C GLY A 357 -8.92 24.72 -1.96
N GLN A 358 -7.65 24.52 -2.31
CA GLN A 358 -7.21 23.60 -3.38
C GLN A 358 -7.77 22.18 -3.26
N GLN A 359 -8.22 21.75 -2.07
CA GLN A 359 -8.83 20.44 -1.85
C GLN A 359 -10.03 20.22 -2.78
N VAL A 360 -10.78 21.28 -3.13
CA VAL A 360 -11.91 21.19 -4.06
C VAL A 360 -11.48 20.71 -5.45
N VAL A 361 -10.34 21.17 -5.95
CA VAL A 361 -9.80 20.82 -7.29
C VAL A 361 -9.02 19.50 -7.25
N THR A 362 -8.23 19.28 -6.19
CA THR A 362 -7.38 18.09 -6.06
C THR A 362 -8.13 16.81 -5.68
N ARG A 363 -9.33 16.91 -5.09
CA ARG A 363 -10.16 15.76 -4.67
C ARG A 363 -10.45 14.74 -5.78
N PHE A 364 -10.64 15.18 -7.03
CA PHE A 364 -10.87 14.26 -8.15
C PHE A 364 -9.62 13.40 -8.46
N VAL A 365 -8.44 14.00 -8.34
CA VAL A 365 -7.15 13.33 -8.55
C VAL A 365 -6.88 12.34 -7.41
N ASP A 366 -7.14 12.73 -6.16
CA ASP A 366 -7.04 11.87 -4.99
C ASP A 366 -8.00 10.66 -5.09
N GLN A 367 -9.28 10.87 -5.44
CA GLN A 367 -10.26 9.78 -5.62
C GLN A 367 -9.83 8.76 -6.69
N ARG A 368 -9.28 9.23 -7.82
CA ARG A 368 -8.79 8.33 -8.88
C ARG A 368 -7.58 7.51 -8.41
N ALA A 369 -6.73 8.10 -7.57
CA ALA A 369 -5.58 7.43 -7.01
C ALA A 369 -5.97 6.31 -6.04
N ASP A 370 -6.89 6.60 -5.11
CA ASP A 370 -7.37 5.63 -4.11
C ASP A 370 -8.08 4.46 -4.80
N THR A 371 -8.85 4.72 -5.86
CA THR A 371 -9.46 3.68 -6.70
C THR A 371 -8.42 2.73 -7.31
N LEU A 372 -7.31 3.27 -7.83
CA LEU A 372 -6.24 2.47 -8.46
C LEU A 372 -5.37 1.74 -7.42
N LEU A 373 -5.18 2.31 -6.23
CA LEU A 373 -4.51 1.66 -5.11
C LEU A 373 -5.29 0.45 -4.59
N ASN A 374 -6.61 0.63 -4.39
CA ASN A 374 -7.51 -0.45 -3.99
C ASN A 374 -7.52 -1.57 -5.04
N ALA A 375 -7.64 -1.21 -6.33
CA ALA A 375 -7.58 -2.15 -7.45
C ALA A 375 -6.21 -2.83 -7.68
N ALA A 376 -5.20 -2.56 -6.85
CA ALA A 376 -3.90 -3.25 -6.87
C ALA A 376 -3.49 -3.81 -5.49
N SER A 377 -4.42 -3.79 -4.53
CA SER A 377 -4.20 -4.27 -3.16
C SER A 377 -5.12 -5.47 -2.89
N PRO A 378 -4.59 -6.66 -2.55
CA PRO A 378 -5.39 -7.87 -2.38
C PRO A 378 -6.46 -7.78 -1.28
N ASN A 379 -6.34 -6.82 -0.35
CA ASN A 379 -7.27 -6.62 0.75
C ASN A 379 -8.55 -5.83 0.37
N ALA A 380 -8.64 -5.27 -0.84
CA ALA A 380 -9.73 -4.37 -1.23
C ALA A 380 -11.11 -5.06 -1.35
N VAL A 381 -11.15 -6.38 -1.50
CA VAL A 381 -12.39 -7.17 -1.68
C VAL A 381 -13.05 -7.55 -0.33
N GLY A 382 -12.40 -7.29 0.80
CA GLY A 382 -12.92 -7.62 2.14
C GLY A 382 -13.74 -6.53 2.84
N SER A 383 -13.76 -5.29 2.31
CA SER A 383 -14.51 -4.19 2.95
C SER A 383 -15.94 -4.10 2.42
N PRO A 384 -16.99 -4.22 3.26
CA PRO A 384 -18.35 -3.90 2.84
C PRO A 384 -18.44 -2.43 2.41
N PRO A 385 -19.36 -2.08 1.49
CA PRO A 385 -19.50 -0.69 1.03
C PRO A 385 -19.78 0.23 2.21
N LYS A 386 -18.93 1.22 2.41
CA LYS A 386 -19.17 2.31 3.38
C LYS A 386 -20.42 3.06 2.91
N ARG A 387 -21.51 2.92 3.68
CA ARG A 387 -22.75 3.69 3.54
C ARG A 387 -22.54 5.16 3.88
#